data_AF-A4XGI2-F1
#
_entry.id   AF-A4XGI2-F1
#
_cell.length_a   1.000
_cell.length_b   1.000
_cell.length_c   1.000
_cell.angle_alpha   90.00
_cell.angle_beta   90.00
_cell.angle_gamma   90.00
#
_symmetry.space_group_name_H-M   'P 1'
#
loop_
_entity.id
_entity.type
_entity.pdbx_description
1 polymer ?
#
loop_
_entity_poly.entity_id
_entity_poly.type
_entity_poly.pdbx_seq_one_letter_code
_entity_poly.pdbx_strand_id
1 'polypeptide(L)'
;MVHPVIEKVFSKLEPSFVEIDKLKTLDGFTDLEIDIGSKIMIYPLWTSIGAVGLLGIMFSPDSMDENDNRNLQIYINFAAIALANAKIVSRLEKEAETDFLTGFFNKRTIRNILISELERAVRYRLPLAVIFLDIDDFKAYNDTFGHVAGDVMVQKNSRDNKEFYKDCRYCGALWW
;
A
#
# COMPACT_ATOMS: atom_id res chain seq x y z
N MET A 1 14.86 15.22 -5.64
CA MET A 1 14.55 16.29 -6.61
C MET A 1 13.39 15.80 -7.45
N VAL A 2 12.29 16.56 -7.59
CA VAL A 2 11.12 16.13 -8.38
C VAL A 2 11.46 16.30 -9.86
N HIS A 3 11.10 15.34 -10.72
CA HIS A 3 11.42 15.41 -12.14
C HIS A 3 10.70 16.61 -12.81
N PRO A 4 11.35 17.37 -13.71
CA PRO A 4 10.76 18.59 -14.31
C PRO A 4 9.40 18.37 -15.00
N VAL A 5 9.17 17.17 -15.55
CA VAL A 5 7.87 16.78 -16.14
C VAL A 5 6.77 16.74 -15.08
N ILE A 6 7.07 16.21 -13.90
CA ILE A 6 6.13 16.10 -12.78
C ILE A 6 5.80 17.49 -12.24
N GLU A 7 6.81 18.35 -12.09
CA GLU A 7 6.64 19.74 -11.65
C GLU A 7 5.78 20.55 -12.63
N LYS A 8 6.02 20.40 -13.93
CA LYS A 8 5.23 21.05 -14.99
C LYS A 8 3.75 20.66 -14.92
N VAL A 9 3.44 19.37 -14.82
CA VAL A 9 2.06 18.88 -14.82
C VAL A 9 1.30 19.33 -13.57
N PHE A 10 1.93 19.23 -12.39
CA PHE A 10 1.27 19.60 -11.14
C PHE A 10 1.23 21.11 -10.87
N SER A 11 2.04 21.92 -11.57
CA SER A 11 2.01 23.39 -11.45
C SER A 11 0.75 24.07 -11.99
N LYS A 12 0.04 23.43 -12.94
CA LYS A 12 -1.07 24.06 -13.66
C LYS A 12 -2.46 23.49 -13.38
N LEU A 13 -2.58 22.38 -12.64
CA LEU A 13 -3.85 21.64 -12.43
C LEU A 13 -4.59 21.25 -13.73
N GLU A 14 -3.99 21.50 -14.89
CA GLU A 14 -4.53 21.25 -16.22
C GLU A 14 -3.74 20.13 -16.90
N PRO A 15 -4.38 19.34 -17.78
CA PRO A 15 -3.68 18.35 -18.57
C PRO A 15 -2.55 18.98 -19.37
N SER A 16 -1.39 18.34 -19.35
CA SER A 16 -0.20 18.82 -20.03
C SER A 16 0.23 17.84 -21.10
N PHE A 17 0.43 18.35 -22.31
CA PHE A 17 1.08 17.61 -23.37
C PHE A 17 2.56 17.44 -23.07
N VAL A 18 3.03 16.21 -23.24
CA VAL A 18 4.44 15.85 -23.09
C VAL A 18 4.86 15.02 -24.30
N GLU A 19 5.92 15.47 -24.97
CA GLU A 19 6.56 14.71 -26.04
C GLU A 19 7.22 13.46 -25.46
N ILE A 20 7.12 12.35 -26.19
CA ILE A 20 7.63 11.04 -25.76
C ILE A 20 9.11 11.07 -25.42
N ASP A 21 9.91 11.86 -26.15
CA ASP A 21 11.35 11.99 -25.91
C ASP A 21 11.67 12.51 -24.50
N LYS A 22 10.77 13.31 -23.91
CA LYS A 22 10.89 13.81 -22.53
C LYS A 22 10.37 12.84 -21.48
N LEU A 23 9.65 11.79 -21.89
CA LEU A 23 9.19 10.70 -21.01
C LEU A 23 10.21 9.57 -20.94
N LYS A 24 10.96 9.30 -22.02
CA LYS A 24 12.08 8.34 -22.01
C LYS A 24 13.19 8.72 -21.05
N THR A 25 13.26 9.98 -20.59
CA THR A 25 14.20 10.44 -19.57
C THR A 25 13.80 10.04 -18.15
N LEU A 26 12.59 9.51 -17.94
CA LEU A 26 12.14 9.00 -16.64
C LEU A 26 12.52 7.54 -16.46
N ASP A 27 13.01 7.21 -15.26
CA ASP A 27 13.25 5.83 -14.87
C ASP A 27 11.97 4.99 -14.98
N GLY A 28 12.08 3.83 -15.64
CA GLY A 28 10.96 2.91 -15.90
C GLY A 28 10.20 3.14 -17.20
N PHE A 29 10.56 4.17 -17.98
CA PHE A 29 9.94 4.48 -19.29
C PHE A 29 10.93 4.37 -20.46
N THR A 30 12.12 3.81 -20.23
CA THR A 30 13.21 3.71 -21.22
C THR A 30 12.93 2.70 -22.35
N ASP A 31 12.20 1.62 -22.07
CA ASP A 31 11.94 0.51 -23.01
C ASP A 31 10.59 0.60 -23.72
N LEU A 32 9.97 1.78 -23.74
CA LEU A 32 8.69 1.99 -24.42
C LEU A 32 8.87 2.04 -25.94
N GLU A 33 8.51 0.94 -26.61
CA GLU A 33 8.30 0.88 -28.06
C GLU A 33 6.99 1.61 -28.40
N ILE A 34 7.11 2.87 -28.84
CA ILE A 34 5.97 3.73 -29.19
C ILE A 34 6.12 4.21 -30.62
N ASP A 35 5.02 4.19 -31.37
CA ASP A 35 4.95 4.64 -32.75
C ASP A 35 5.29 6.13 -32.90
N ILE A 36 6.09 6.44 -33.93
CA ILE A 36 6.64 7.77 -34.18
C ILE A 36 5.49 8.69 -34.62
N GLY A 37 5.05 9.56 -33.71
CA GLY A 37 3.94 10.48 -33.95
C GLY A 37 2.85 10.43 -32.88
N SER A 38 2.87 9.45 -31.98
CA SER A 38 1.93 9.38 -30.86
C SER A 38 2.13 10.57 -29.90
N LYS A 39 1.04 11.18 -29.44
CA LYS A 39 1.06 12.22 -28.40
C LYS A 39 0.69 11.61 -27.06
N ILE A 40 1.31 12.11 -25.98
CA ILE A 40 0.96 11.74 -24.61
C ILE A 40 0.44 12.97 -23.90
N MET A 41 -0.76 12.83 -23.35
CA MET A 41 -1.37 13.83 -22.48
C MET A 41 -1.38 13.28 -21.07
N ILE A 42 -0.82 14.07 -20.16
CA ILE A 42 -0.73 13.71 -18.75
C ILE A 42 -1.74 14.52 -17.98
N TYR A 43 -2.66 13.81 -17.33
CA TYR A 43 -3.68 14.37 -16.48
C TYR A 43 -3.25 14.27 -15.01
N PRO A 44 -3.23 15.38 -14.25
CA PRO A 44 -3.05 15.32 -12.82
C PRO A 44 -4.29 14.69 -12.15
N LEU A 45 -4.07 13.66 -11.35
CA LEU A 45 -5.10 13.09 -10.48
C LEU A 45 -5.08 13.87 -9.17
N TRP A 46 -5.99 14.83 -9.05
CA TRP A 46 -6.10 15.71 -7.89
C TRP A 46 -7.45 15.54 -7.19
N THR A 47 -7.44 15.64 -5.86
CA THR A 47 -8.65 15.62 -5.02
C THR A 47 -8.61 16.77 -4.03
N SER A 48 -9.70 17.02 -3.29
CA SER A 48 -9.73 18.07 -2.25
C SER A 48 -8.66 17.87 -1.16
N ILE A 49 -8.17 16.65 -0.98
CA ILE A 49 -7.12 16.29 -0.02
C ILE A 49 -5.69 16.38 -0.61
N GLY A 50 -5.54 16.71 -1.89
CA GLY A 50 -4.25 16.89 -2.55
C GLY A 50 -4.03 16.02 -3.80
N ALA A 51 -2.80 16.04 -4.31
CA ALA A 51 -2.37 15.26 -5.46
C ALA A 51 -2.28 13.76 -5.12
N VAL A 52 -2.93 12.93 -5.94
CA VAL A 52 -3.03 11.47 -5.73
C VAL A 52 -2.15 10.70 -6.70
N GLY A 53 -1.90 11.26 -7.90
CA GLY A 53 -1.08 10.66 -8.94
C GLY A 53 -1.17 11.38 -10.28
N LEU A 54 -0.72 10.71 -11.33
CA LEU A 54 -0.77 11.17 -12.73
C LEU A 54 -1.37 10.05 -13.58
N LEU A 55 -2.16 10.40 -14.60
CA LEU A 55 -2.59 9.46 -15.63
C LEU A 55 -2.09 9.94 -17.01
N GLY A 56 -1.27 9.11 -17.67
CA GLY A 56 -0.85 9.34 -19.04
C GLY A 56 -1.79 8.63 -20.01
N ILE A 57 -2.36 9.37 -20.95
CA ILE A 57 -3.12 8.81 -22.07
C ILE A 57 -2.33 9.04 -23.35
N MET A 58 -2.13 7.96 -24.10
CA MET A 58 -1.47 7.98 -25.39
C MET A 58 -2.52 7.92 -26.50
N PHE A 59 -2.38 8.76 -27.52
CA PHE A 59 -3.33 8.84 -28.63
C PHE A 59 -2.64 9.30 -29.91
N SER A 60 -3.31 9.04 -31.04
CA SER A 60 -2.88 9.51 -32.34
C SER A 60 -3.23 11.01 -32.49
N PRO A 61 -2.41 11.83 -33.18
CA PRO A 61 -2.59 13.28 -33.26
C PRO A 61 -3.98 13.78 -33.69
N ASP A 62 -4.71 12.98 -34.45
CA ASP A 62 -6.01 13.34 -35.05
C ASP A 62 -7.22 12.70 -34.35
N SER A 63 -7.02 12.02 -33.22
CA SER A 63 -8.07 11.20 -32.59
C SER A 63 -8.76 11.84 -31.38
N MET A 64 -8.53 13.12 -31.09
CA MET A 64 -9.16 13.82 -29.96
C MET A 64 -9.62 15.22 -30.32
N ASP A 65 -10.90 15.49 -30.09
CA ASP A 65 -11.46 16.83 -30.14
C ASP A 65 -11.58 17.49 -28.74
N GLU A 66 -12.10 18.71 -28.67
CA GLU A 66 -12.31 19.42 -27.39
C GLU A 66 -13.37 18.76 -26.49
N ASN A 67 -14.36 18.07 -27.08
CA ASN A 67 -15.40 17.37 -26.32
C ASN A 67 -14.84 16.10 -25.69
N ASP A 68 -13.99 15.36 -26.41
CA ASP A 68 -13.25 14.22 -25.90
C ASP A 68 -12.39 14.61 -24.71
N ASN A 69 -11.67 15.74 -24.80
CA ASN A 69 -10.88 16.28 -23.70
C ASN A 69 -11.74 16.59 -22.46
N ARG A 70 -12.91 17.22 -22.66
CA ARG A 70 -13.82 17.54 -21.56
C ARG A 70 -14.41 16.29 -20.91
N ASN A 71 -14.81 15.31 -21.71
CA ASN A 71 -15.33 14.03 -21.23
C ASN A 71 -14.26 13.26 -20.47
N LEU A 72 -13.03 13.22 -20.99
CA LEU A 72 -11.89 12.63 -20.31
C LEU A 72 -11.60 13.31 -18.98
N GLN A 73 -11.65 14.64 -18.92
CA GLN A 73 -11.45 15.34 -17.64
C GLN A 73 -12.46 14.91 -16.57
N ILE A 74 -13.72 14.60 -16.96
CA ILE A 74 -14.72 14.07 -16.03
C ILE A 74 -14.30 12.68 -15.52
N TYR A 75 -13.92 11.76 -16.43
CA TYR A 75 -13.48 10.42 -16.05
C TYR A 75 -12.21 10.44 -15.19
N ILE A 76 -11.28 11.34 -15.49
CA ILE A 76 -10.06 11.59 -14.72
C ILE A 76 -10.38 11.98 -13.29
N ASN A 77 -11.35 12.88 -13.09
CA ASN A 77 -11.76 13.29 -11.73
C ASN A 77 -12.36 12.10 -10.96
N PHE A 78 -13.18 11.26 -11.60
CA PHE A 78 -13.68 10.04 -10.97
C PHE A 78 -12.55 9.04 -10.65
N ALA A 79 -11.59 8.86 -11.57
CA ALA A 79 -10.43 8.00 -11.35
C ALA A 79 -9.56 8.51 -10.20
N ALA A 80 -9.37 9.82 -10.08
CA ALA A 80 -8.62 10.44 -8.98
C ALA A 80 -9.27 10.14 -7.62
N ILE A 81 -10.59 10.29 -7.51
CA ILE A 81 -11.35 9.98 -6.29
C ILE A 81 -11.29 8.48 -5.99
N ALA A 82 -11.51 7.61 -6.98
CA ALA A 82 -11.46 6.16 -6.80
C ALA A 82 -10.08 5.70 -6.32
N LEU A 83 -9.01 6.24 -6.89
CA LEU A 83 -7.64 5.94 -6.49
C LEU A 83 -7.35 6.46 -5.07
N ALA A 84 -7.83 7.65 -4.71
CA ALA A 84 -7.69 8.19 -3.36
C ALA A 84 -8.39 7.28 -2.33
N ASN A 85 -9.62 6.88 -2.63
CA ASN A 85 -10.39 5.98 -1.77
C ASN A 85 -9.70 4.63 -1.62
N ALA A 86 -9.21 4.03 -2.71
CA ALA A 86 -8.48 2.76 -2.66
C ALA A 86 -7.21 2.86 -1.79
N LYS A 87 -6.47 3.98 -1.88
CA LYS A 87 -5.30 4.24 -1.02
C LYS A 87 -5.68 4.38 0.44
N ILE A 88 -6.78 5.08 0.74
CA ILE A 88 -7.27 5.26 2.11
C ILE A 88 -7.70 3.91 2.69
N VAL A 89 -8.53 3.14 1.95
CA VAL A 89 -8.97 1.80 2.37
C VAL A 89 -7.77 0.90 2.61
N SER A 90 -6.81 0.84 1.68
CA SER A 90 -5.60 0.01 1.87
C SER A 90 -4.78 0.45 3.09
N ARG A 91 -4.70 1.74 3.38
CA ARG A 91 -4.02 2.26 4.57
C ARG A 91 -4.77 1.86 5.84
N LEU A 92 -6.09 1.99 5.86
CA LEU A 92 -6.92 1.57 7.00
C LEU A 92 -6.82 0.07 7.23
N GLU A 93 -6.81 -0.73 6.16
CA GLU A 93 -6.58 -2.17 6.26
C GLU A 93 -5.23 -2.48 6.89
N LYS A 94 -4.14 -1.82 6.44
CA LYS A 94 -2.80 -1.95 7.03
C LYS A 94 -2.75 -1.52 8.50
N GLU A 95 -3.37 -0.40 8.85
CA GLU A 95 -3.45 0.06 10.24
C GLU A 95 -4.26 -0.94 11.10
N ALA A 96 -5.22 -1.63 10.49
CA ALA A 96 -6.01 -2.70 11.10
C ALA A 96 -5.35 -4.09 11.00
N GLU A 97 -4.10 -4.23 10.53
CA GLU A 97 -3.44 -5.53 10.44
C GLU A 97 -2.85 -5.99 11.79
N THR A 98 -2.61 -5.07 12.71
CA THR A 98 -1.94 -5.33 13.99
C THR A 98 -2.88 -5.30 15.18
N ASP A 99 -2.57 -6.12 16.18
CA ASP A 99 -3.17 -6.07 17.50
C ASP A 99 -2.69 -4.82 18.24
N PHE A 100 -3.61 -4.00 18.74
CA PHE A 100 -3.27 -2.71 19.35
C PHE A 100 -2.49 -2.86 20.66
N LEU A 101 -2.69 -3.97 21.37
CA LEU A 101 -2.06 -4.21 22.66
C LEU A 101 -0.59 -4.61 22.50
N THR A 102 -0.26 -5.41 21.50
CA THR A 102 1.09 -5.99 21.34
C THR A 102 1.87 -5.45 20.14
N GLY A 103 1.17 -4.86 19.18
CA GLY A 103 1.72 -4.47 17.88
C GLY A 103 2.24 -5.67 17.09
N PHE A 104 1.78 -6.89 17.39
CA PHE A 104 1.94 -8.05 16.52
C PHE A 104 0.84 -8.08 15.46
N PHE A 105 0.98 -8.91 14.43
CA PHE A 105 -0.13 -9.14 13.51
C PHE A 105 -1.33 -9.67 14.28
N ASN A 106 -2.52 -9.14 14.02
CA ASN A 106 -3.71 -9.68 14.65
C ASN A 106 -4.04 -11.07 14.07
N LYS A 107 -5.03 -11.71 14.69
CA LYS A 107 -5.47 -13.06 14.35
C LYS A 107 -5.87 -13.23 12.88
N ARG A 108 -6.48 -12.21 12.26
CA ARG A 108 -6.88 -12.27 10.85
C ARG A 108 -5.64 -12.24 9.96
N THR A 109 -4.74 -11.30 10.20
CA THR A 109 -3.54 -11.11 9.39
C THR A 109 -2.60 -12.31 9.50
N ILE A 110 -2.32 -12.80 10.71
CA ILE A 110 -1.40 -13.93 10.88
C ILE A 110 -1.95 -15.23 10.26
N ARG A 111 -3.27 -15.42 10.26
CA ARG A 111 -3.90 -16.56 9.57
C ARG A 111 -3.67 -16.49 8.06
N ASN A 112 -3.88 -15.31 7.46
CA ASN A 112 -3.66 -15.11 6.02
C ASN A 112 -2.19 -15.32 5.64
N ILE A 113 -1.27 -14.79 6.45
CA ILE A 113 0.17 -15.00 6.28
C ILE A 113 0.50 -16.48 6.35
N LEU A 114 0.00 -17.20 7.35
CA LEU A 114 0.28 -18.63 7.51
C LEU A 114 -0.18 -19.45 6.31
N ILE A 115 -1.36 -19.15 5.76
CA ILE A 115 -1.87 -19.80 4.54
C ILE A 115 -0.92 -19.55 3.36
N SER A 116 -0.53 -18.29 3.14
CA SER A 116 0.38 -17.92 2.05
C SER A 116 1.77 -18.53 2.19
N GLU A 117 2.32 -18.54 3.41
CA GLU A 117 3.64 -19.12 3.69
C GLU A 117 3.65 -20.64 3.56
N LEU A 118 2.55 -21.31 3.93
CA LEU A 118 2.37 -22.74 3.72
C LEU A 118 2.34 -23.08 2.22
N GLU A 119 1.55 -22.36 1.43
CA GLU A 119 1.51 -22.53 -0.03
C GLU A 119 2.88 -22.31 -0.67
N ARG A 120 3.62 -21.28 -0.21
CA ARG A 120 4.98 -21.00 -0.67
C ARG A 120 5.94 -22.13 -0.30
N ALA A 121 5.89 -22.61 0.94
CA ALA A 121 6.73 -23.69 1.43
C ALA A 121 6.51 -24.98 0.63
N VAL A 122 5.25 -25.33 0.35
CA VAL A 122 4.90 -26.49 -0.50
C VAL A 122 5.41 -26.32 -1.92
N ARG A 123 5.15 -25.16 -2.55
CA ARG A 123 5.53 -24.89 -3.94
C ARG A 123 7.05 -24.98 -4.16
N TYR A 124 7.82 -24.41 -3.25
CA TYR A 124 9.27 -24.32 -3.39
C TYR A 124 10.05 -25.34 -2.53
N ARG A 125 9.35 -26.28 -1.88
CA ARG A 125 9.91 -27.29 -0.97
C ARG A 125 10.82 -26.68 0.09
N LEU A 126 10.38 -25.57 0.68
CA LEU A 126 11.11 -24.88 1.75
C LEU A 126 10.70 -25.42 3.12
N PRO A 127 11.62 -25.48 4.10
CA PRO A 127 11.24 -25.76 5.48
C PRO A 127 10.37 -24.62 6.03
N LEU A 128 9.33 -24.99 6.79
CA LEU A 128 8.45 -24.07 7.50
C LEU A 128 8.29 -24.57 8.94
N ALA A 129 8.46 -23.66 9.90
CA ALA A 129 8.23 -23.92 11.32
C ALA A 129 7.21 -22.92 11.85
N VAL A 130 6.36 -23.38 12.77
CA VAL A 130 5.36 -22.56 13.47
C VAL A 130 5.48 -22.84 14.95
N ILE A 131 5.53 -21.78 15.76
CA ILE A 131 5.62 -21.88 17.21
C ILE A 131 4.40 -21.18 17.80
N PHE A 132 3.69 -21.88 18.67
CA PHE A 132 2.64 -21.29 19.51
C PHE A 132 3.23 -21.05 20.90
N LEU A 133 3.05 -19.84 21.40
CA LEU A 133 3.49 -19.42 22.72
C LEU A 133 2.27 -18.96 23.51
N ASP A 134 2.23 -19.33 24.78
CA ASP A 134 1.20 -18.90 25.72
C ASP A 134 1.85 -18.27 26.95
N ILE A 135 1.12 -17.41 27.66
CA ILE A 135 1.59 -16.82 28.91
C ILE A 135 1.05 -17.69 30.06
N ASP A 136 1.95 -18.39 30.74
CA ASP A 136 1.60 -19.24 31.87
C ASP A 136 0.88 -18.45 32.96
N ASP A 137 -0.16 -19.06 33.55
CA ASP A 137 -0.94 -18.52 34.67
C ASP A 137 -1.54 -17.11 34.46
N PHE A 138 -1.73 -16.67 33.21
CA PHE A 138 -2.21 -15.31 32.89
C PHE A 138 -3.55 -14.97 33.55
N LYS A 139 -4.46 -15.94 33.66
CA LYS A 139 -5.74 -15.75 34.35
C LYS A 139 -5.55 -15.47 35.85
N ALA A 140 -4.71 -16.23 36.53
CA ALA A 140 -4.45 -16.05 37.95
C ALA A 140 -3.80 -14.68 38.22
N TYR A 141 -2.92 -14.23 37.32
CA TYR A 141 -2.35 -12.89 37.36
C TYR A 141 -3.43 -11.81 37.21
N ASN A 142 -4.33 -11.94 36.22
CA ASN A 142 -5.44 -11.00 36.04
C ASN A 142 -6.40 -10.97 37.23
N ASP A 143 -6.71 -12.12 37.81
CA ASP A 143 -7.59 -12.24 38.97
C ASP A 143 -6.96 -11.58 40.22
N THR A 144 -5.62 -11.56 40.31
CA THR A 144 -4.87 -10.97 41.44
C THR A 144 -4.61 -9.47 41.28
N PHE A 145 -4.22 -9.04 40.08
CA PHE A 145 -3.73 -7.67 39.82
C PHE A 145 -4.66 -6.82 38.95
N GLY A 146 -5.75 -7.40 38.44
CA GLY A 146 -6.70 -6.76 37.56
C GLY A 146 -6.26 -6.73 36.08
N HIS A 147 -7.23 -6.60 35.18
CA HIS A 147 -7.00 -6.65 33.73
C HIS A 147 -6.03 -5.58 33.22
N VAL A 148 -6.05 -4.37 33.79
CA VAL A 148 -5.13 -3.29 33.39
C VAL A 148 -3.66 -3.68 33.65
N ALA A 149 -3.37 -4.36 34.75
CA ALA A 149 -2.04 -4.87 35.02
C ALA A 149 -1.66 -6.01 34.05
N GLY A 150 -2.65 -6.83 33.66
CA GLY A 150 -2.51 -7.85 32.63
C GLY A 150 -2.10 -7.29 31.28
N ASP A 151 -2.78 -6.24 30.83
CA ASP A 151 -2.49 -5.54 29.57
C ASP A 151 -1.05 -5.02 29.53
N VAL A 152 -0.59 -4.41 30.63
CA VAL A 152 0.80 -3.93 30.78
C VAL A 152 1.81 -5.08 30.71
N MET A 153 1.49 -6.22 31.34
CA MET A 153 2.33 -7.42 31.29
C MET A 153 2.43 -7.98 29.88
N VAL A 154 1.31 -8.07 29.16
CA VAL A 154 1.25 -8.53 27.76
C VAL A 154 2.04 -7.61 26.83
N GLN A 155 1.90 -6.29 27.00
CA GLN A 155 2.69 -5.28 26.28
C GLN A 155 4.19 -5.49 26.48
N LYS A 156 4.62 -5.66 27.74
CA LYS A 156 6.02 -5.87 28.10
C LYS A 156 6.55 -7.17 27.49
N ASN A 157 5.87 -8.28 27.70
CA ASN A 157 6.24 -9.59 27.14
C ASN A 157 6.37 -9.54 25.61
N SER A 158 5.46 -8.83 24.94
CA SER A 158 5.49 -8.67 23.47
C SER A 158 6.70 -7.87 23.00
N ARG A 159 7.10 -6.84 23.74
CA ARG A 159 8.31 -6.07 23.46
C ARG A 159 9.57 -6.92 23.61
N ASP A 160 9.66 -7.68 24.70
CA ASP A 160 10.81 -8.55 24.99
C ASP A 160 10.92 -9.67 23.93
N ASN A 161 9.78 -10.24 23.52
CA ASN A 161 9.72 -11.26 22.48
C ASN A 161 10.12 -10.75 21.09
N LYS A 162 9.82 -9.49 20.74
CA LYS A 162 10.31 -8.88 19.48
C LYS A 162 11.83 -8.87 19.41
N GLU A 163 12.51 -8.74 20.55
CA GLU A 163 13.97 -8.77 20.61
C GLU A 163 14.53 -10.19 20.56
N PHE A 164 13.82 -11.15 21.17
CA PHE A 164 14.23 -12.55 21.23
C PHE A 164 14.03 -13.28 19.89
N TYR A 165 12.96 -12.97 19.16
CA TYR A 165 12.60 -13.60 17.88
C TYR A 165 12.98 -12.75 16.65
N LYS A 166 14.15 -12.12 16.65
CA LYS A 166 14.63 -11.29 15.52
C LYS A 166 14.68 -12.05 14.18
N ASP A 167 14.89 -13.37 14.23
CA ASP A 167 14.93 -14.23 13.05
C ASP A 167 13.53 -14.74 12.64
N CYS A 168 12.50 -14.50 13.46
CA CYS A 168 11.12 -14.83 13.11
C CYS A 168 10.58 -13.82 12.11
N ARG A 169 10.18 -14.32 10.93
CA ARG A 169 9.67 -13.47 9.85
C ARG A 169 8.29 -12.88 10.16
N TYR A 170 7.46 -13.60 10.92
CA TYR A 170 6.08 -13.20 11.21
C TYR A 170 5.68 -13.58 12.63
N CYS A 171 5.24 -12.59 13.42
CA CYS A 171 4.69 -12.81 14.76
C CYS A 171 3.26 -12.29 14.82
N GLY A 172 2.34 -13.09 15.38
CA GLY A 172 0.94 -12.72 15.50
C GLY A 172 0.30 -13.09 16.83
N ALA A 173 -0.64 -12.25 17.26
CA ALA A 173 -1.49 -12.46 18.42
C ALA A 173 -2.74 -13.27 18.04
N LEU A 174 -3.13 -14.23 18.88
CA LEU A 174 -4.23 -15.17 18.58
C LEU A 174 -5.41 -15.11 19.56
N TRP A 175 -5.30 -14.31 20.61
CA TRP A 175 -6.38 -14.02 21.58
C TRP A 175 -7.37 -12.98 21.01
N TRP A 176 -8.50 -12.81 21.72
CA TRP A 176 -9.55 -11.84 21.43
C TRP A 176 -9.82 -10.99 22.66
#